data_AF-A0A258XF29-F1
#
_entry.id   AF-A0A258XF29-F1
#
_cell.length_a   1.000
_cell.length_b   1.000
_cell.length_c   1.000
_cell.angle_alpha   90.00
_cell.angle_beta   90.00
_cell.angle_gamma   90.00
#
_symmetry.space_group_name_H-M   'P 1'
#
loop_
_entity.id
_entity.type
_entity.pdbx_description
1 polymer ?
#
loop_
_entity_poly.entity_id
_entity_poly.type
_entity_poly.pdbx_seq_one_letter_code
_entity_poly.pdbx_strand_id
1 'polypeptide(L)'
;MIKRNSRIAAMASLASALLIAGCAERSDFPSLARRPAEDAYSAAQGSLPVPTPPAVVSEGLPERLAALLANADAAHATFESRQAAATRTINAAAGAAKGTESWSVASVALAGLESARSLAAMPLADLDRLEADASNR
;
A
#
# COMPACT_ATOMS: atom_id res chain seq x y z
N MET A 1 -46.84 -18.50 -9.79
CA MET A 1 -47.06 -17.20 -10.48
C MET A 1 -46.16 -16.15 -9.83
N ILE A 2 -45.03 -15.82 -10.46
CA ILE A 2 -44.05 -14.85 -9.94
C ILE A 2 -44.56 -13.45 -10.31
N LYS A 3 -45.00 -12.66 -9.32
CA LYS A 3 -45.37 -11.25 -9.53
C LYS A 3 -44.11 -10.49 -9.93
N ARG A 4 -44.01 -10.10 -11.20
CA ARG A 4 -42.95 -9.22 -11.71
C ARG A 4 -43.12 -7.86 -11.06
N ASN A 5 -42.28 -7.54 -10.08
CA ASN A 5 -42.28 -6.25 -9.42
C ASN A 5 -41.65 -5.20 -10.36
N SER A 6 -42.49 -4.50 -11.12
CA SER A 6 -42.08 -3.46 -12.09
C SER A 6 -41.16 -2.37 -11.51
N ARG A 7 -41.20 -2.15 -10.18
CA ARG A 7 -40.29 -1.23 -9.49
C ARG A 7 -38.84 -1.73 -9.48
N ILE A 8 -38.62 -3.04 -9.36
CA ILE A 8 -37.26 -3.64 -9.38
C ILE A 8 -36.69 -3.60 -10.80
N ALA A 9 -37.53 -3.85 -11.81
CA ALA A 9 -37.14 -3.74 -13.21
C ALA A 9 -36.77 -2.29 -13.58
N ALA A 10 -37.56 -1.30 -13.17
CA ALA A 10 -37.26 0.11 -13.39
C ALA A 10 -35.96 0.56 -12.70
N MET A 11 -35.71 0.08 -11.48
CA MET A 11 -34.50 0.42 -10.73
C MET A 11 -33.25 -0.23 -11.33
N ALA A 12 -33.35 -1.47 -11.82
CA ALA A 12 -32.28 -2.15 -12.54
C ALA A 12 -31.94 -1.47 -13.88
N SER A 13 -32.95 -1.01 -14.62
CA SER A 13 -32.76 -0.26 -15.87
C SER A 13 -32.07 1.08 -15.63
N LEU A 14 -32.47 1.80 -14.57
CA LEU A 14 -31.86 3.08 -14.20
C LEU A 14 -30.40 2.90 -13.74
N ALA A 15 -30.13 1.90 -12.91
CA ALA A 15 -28.77 1.58 -12.47
C ALA A 15 -27.86 1.19 -13.67
N SER A 16 -28.39 0.42 -14.62
CA SER A 16 -27.66 0.06 -15.83
C SER A 16 -27.35 1.30 -16.67
N ALA A 17 -28.29 2.23 -16.83
CA ALA A 17 -28.08 3.48 -17.57
C ALA A 17 -27.02 4.39 -16.93
N LEU A 18 -26.95 4.45 -15.58
CA LEU A 18 -25.92 5.22 -14.88
C LEU A 18 -24.51 4.64 -15.06
N LEU A 19 -24.39 3.31 -15.18
CA LEU A 19 -23.07 2.65 -15.32
C LEU A 19 -22.42 2.89 -16.69
N ILE A 20 -23.20 3.17 -17.74
CA ILE A 20 -22.68 3.39 -19.11
C ILE A 20 -22.34 4.86 -19.38
N ALA A 21 -22.73 5.79 -18.50
CA ALA A 21 -22.48 7.23 -18.66
C ALA A 21 -21.01 7.65 -18.41
N GLY A 22 -20.13 6.72 -18.04
CA GLY A 22 -18.69 6.97 -17.84
C GLY A 22 -17.82 6.87 -19.09
N CYS A 23 -18.36 6.44 -20.23
CA CYS A 23 -17.61 6.41 -21.49
C CYS A 23 -17.56 7.81 -22.11
N ALA A 24 -16.54 8.61 -21.74
CA ALA A 24 -16.22 9.86 -22.40
C ALA A 24 -15.51 9.62 -23.75
N GLU A 25 -15.84 10.42 -24.76
CA GLU A 25 -15.20 10.37 -26.07
C GLU A 25 -13.71 10.75 -25.95
N ARG A 26 -12.82 9.98 -26.60
CA ARG A 26 -11.35 10.17 -26.50
C ARG A 26 -10.85 11.51 -27.09
N SER A 27 -11.71 12.27 -27.74
CA SER A 27 -11.41 13.49 -28.49
C SER A 27 -11.43 14.78 -27.65
N ASP A 28 -12.07 14.77 -26.47
CA ASP A 28 -12.31 15.97 -25.64
C ASP A 28 -11.36 16.10 -24.43
N PHE A 29 -10.26 15.36 -24.43
CA PHE A 29 -9.25 15.46 -23.38
C PHE A 29 -8.25 16.59 -23.68
N PRO A 30 -7.81 17.35 -22.67
CA PRO A 30 -6.75 18.34 -22.85
C PRO A 30 -5.48 17.64 -23.33
N SER A 31 -4.73 18.33 -24.20
CA SER A 31 -3.44 17.84 -24.68
C SER A 31 -2.50 17.49 -23.52
N LEU A 32 -1.87 16.31 -23.59
CA LEU A 32 -0.77 15.91 -22.72
C LEU A 32 0.58 16.51 -23.15
N ALA A 33 0.59 17.34 -24.20
CA ALA A 33 1.78 18.08 -24.57
C ALA A 33 2.18 19.01 -23.41
N ARG A 34 3.48 19.10 -23.17
CA ARG A 34 4.06 19.94 -22.14
C ARG A 34 3.57 21.39 -22.29
N ARG A 35 3.09 21.98 -21.19
CA ARG A 35 2.53 23.34 -21.22
C ARG A 35 3.64 24.37 -21.07
N PRO A 36 3.56 25.55 -21.71
CA PRO A 36 4.56 26.61 -21.54
C PRO A 36 4.78 27.04 -20.07
N ALA A 37 3.74 26.94 -19.22
CA ALA A 37 3.85 27.22 -17.80
C ALA A 37 4.75 26.22 -17.04
N GLU A 38 4.95 25.01 -17.57
CA GLU A 38 5.83 23.99 -17.00
C GLU A 38 7.30 24.27 -17.29
N ASP A 39 7.63 25.10 -18.29
CA ASP A 39 9.01 25.54 -18.56
C ASP A 39 9.52 26.48 -17.46
N ALA A 40 8.64 27.29 -16.87
CA ALA A 40 8.98 28.18 -15.77
C ALA A 40 9.49 27.41 -14.53
N TYR A 41 8.99 26.19 -14.31
CA TYR A 41 9.46 25.31 -13.23
C TYR A 41 10.84 24.71 -13.51
N SER A 42 11.24 24.53 -14.77
CA SER A 42 12.57 24.03 -15.13
C SER A 42 13.67 25.08 -14.97
N ALA A 43 13.35 26.36 -15.19
CA ALA A 43 14.32 27.45 -15.05
C ALA A 43 14.57 27.86 -13.59
N ALA A 44 13.64 27.57 -12.67
CA ALA A 44 13.76 27.89 -11.25
C ALA A 44 14.69 26.93 -10.48
N GLN A 45 15.08 25.81 -11.09
CA GLN A 45 15.98 24.83 -10.49
C GLN A 45 17.43 25.17 -10.85
N GLY A 46 17.91 26.33 -10.41
CA GLY A 46 19.35 26.51 -10.27
C GLY A 46 19.87 25.41 -9.35
N SER A 47 21.01 24.78 -9.68
CA SER A 47 21.62 23.78 -8.80
C SER A 47 21.88 24.44 -7.45
N LEU A 48 20.99 24.19 -6.47
CA LEU A 48 21.25 24.57 -5.10
C LEU A 48 22.56 23.87 -4.72
N PRO A 49 23.52 24.58 -4.08
CA PRO A 49 24.70 23.93 -3.55
C PRO A 49 24.22 22.77 -2.69
N VAL A 50 24.61 21.52 -3.02
CA VAL A 50 24.31 20.38 -2.17
C VAL A 50 24.97 20.69 -0.83
N PRO A 51 24.21 20.92 0.25
CA PRO A 51 24.83 21.33 1.48
C PRO A 51 25.64 20.13 1.99
N THR A 52 26.92 20.33 2.31
CA THR A 52 27.77 19.28 2.88
C THR A 52 27.07 18.70 4.11
N PRO A 53 26.87 17.37 4.21
CA PRO A 53 26.29 16.78 5.42
C PRO A 53 26.97 17.30 6.67
N PRO A 54 26.21 17.79 7.67
CA PRO A 54 26.81 18.05 8.97
C PRO A 54 27.40 16.73 9.44
N ALA A 55 28.66 16.75 9.89
CA ALA A 55 29.42 15.56 10.29
C ALA A 55 28.68 14.69 11.33
N VAL A 56 27.74 15.29 12.05
CA VAL A 56 26.87 14.67 13.07
C VAL A 56 25.92 13.61 12.50
N VAL A 57 25.48 13.72 11.24
CA VAL A 57 24.57 12.73 10.61
C VAL A 57 25.35 11.50 10.12
N SER A 58 26.63 11.66 9.81
CA SER A 58 27.51 10.59 9.30
C SER A 58 28.16 9.74 10.38
N GLU A 59 28.23 10.22 11.63
CA GLU A 59 28.79 9.44 12.73
C GLU A 59 27.83 8.29 13.11
N GLY A 60 28.32 7.05 13.08
CA GLY A 60 27.53 5.87 13.43
C GLY A 60 26.46 5.46 12.40
N LEU A 61 26.40 6.10 11.24
CA LEU A 61 25.42 5.78 10.19
C LEU A 61 25.54 4.33 9.68
N PRO A 62 26.75 3.78 9.39
CA PRO A 62 26.90 2.39 8.99
C PRO A 62 26.34 1.40 10.03
N GLU A 63 26.59 1.63 11.31
CA GLU A 63 26.12 0.79 12.41
C GLU A 63 24.59 0.88 12.55
N ARG A 64 24.01 2.08 12.42
CA ARG A 64 22.55 2.27 12.44
C ARG A 64 21.88 1.56 11.27
N LEU A 65 22.41 1.68 10.06
CA LEU A 65 21.88 0.98 8.88
C LEU A 65 22.00 -0.54 9.03
N ALA A 66 23.12 -1.05 9.53
CA ALA A 66 23.30 -2.47 9.80
C ALA A 66 22.28 -2.99 10.83
N ALA A 67 22.00 -2.22 11.88
CA ALA A 67 20.99 -2.57 12.88
C ALA A 67 19.57 -2.58 12.28
N LEU A 68 19.22 -1.61 11.45
CA LEU A 68 17.92 -1.58 10.76
C LEU A 68 17.74 -2.77 9.81
N LEU A 69 18.80 -3.12 9.07
CA LEU A 69 18.79 -4.29 8.19
C LEU A 69 18.60 -5.59 8.99
N ALA A 70 19.35 -5.77 10.08
CA ALA A 70 19.19 -6.94 10.95
C ALA A 70 17.78 -7.04 11.55
N ASN A 71 17.18 -5.91 11.94
CA ASN A 71 15.80 -5.87 12.42
C ASN A 71 14.79 -6.24 11.33
N ALA A 72 14.99 -5.77 10.09
CA ALA A 72 14.15 -6.11 8.94
C ALA A 72 14.25 -7.62 8.61
N ASP A 73 15.45 -8.19 8.62
CA ASP A 73 15.68 -9.61 8.39
C ASP A 73 15.02 -10.47 9.48
N ALA A 74 15.11 -10.07 10.75
CA ALA A 74 14.45 -10.75 11.86
C ALA A 74 12.91 -10.71 11.75
N ALA A 75 12.35 -9.56 11.36
CA ALA A 75 10.92 -9.42 11.09
C ALA A 75 10.48 -10.31 9.92
N HIS A 76 11.28 -10.36 8.84
CA HIS A 76 11.01 -11.21 7.69
C HIS A 76 11.06 -12.70 8.04
N ALA A 77 12.10 -13.15 8.76
CA ALA A 77 12.21 -14.53 9.23
C ALA A 77 11.02 -14.93 10.12
N THR A 78 10.53 -14.00 10.96
CA THR A 78 9.32 -14.22 11.77
C THR A 78 8.09 -14.45 10.91
N PHE A 79 7.90 -13.65 9.85
CA PHE A 79 6.82 -13.84 8.88
C PHE A 79 6.92 -15.18 8.16
N GLU A 80 8.10 -15.51 7.62
CA GLU A 80 8.32 -16.77 6.88
C GLU A 80 8.06 -17.99 7.76
N SER A 81 8.50 -17.96 9.02
CA SER A 81 8.27 -19.05 9.98
C SER A 81 6.79 -19.38 10.20
N ARG A 82 5.88 -18.40 9.97
CA ARG A 82 4.44 -18.52 10.19
C ARG A 82 3.65 -18.72 8.90
N GLN A 83 4.19 -18.28 7.76
CA GLN A 83 3.48 -18.21 6.48
C GLN A 83 2.88 -19.57 6.09
N ALA A 84 3.69 -20.62 6.02
CA ALA A 84 3.23 -21.93 5.55
C ALA A 84 2.13 -22.53 6.44
N ALA A 85 2.23 -22.37 7.76
CA ALA A 85 1.21 -22.85 8.69
C ALA A 85 -0.11 -22.06 8.55
N ALA A 86 -0.03 -20.73 8.50
CA ALA A 86 -1.20 -19.88 8.32
C ALA A 86 -1.91 -20.16 6.98
N THR A 87 -1.16 -20.30 5.89
CA THR A 87 -1.72 -20.64 4.57
C THR A 87 -2.45 -21.99 4.59
N ARG A 88 -1.89 -23.02 5.23
CA ARG A 88 -2.57 -24.32 5.36
C ARG A 88 -3.89 -24.19 6.13
N THR A 89 -3.90 -23.48 7.25
CA THR A 89 -5.10 -23.26 8.06
C THR A 89 -6.18 -22.49 7.30
N ILE A 90 -5.79 -21.44 6.58
CA ILE A 90 -6.71 -20.64 5.75
C ILE A 90 -7.30 -21.50 4.63
N ASN A 91 -6.48 -22.30 3.94
CA ASN A 91 -6.95 -23.18 2.86
C ASN A 91 -7.88 -24.28 3.37
N ALA A 92 -7.64 -24.82 4.57
CA ALA A 92 -8.51 -25.83 5.18
C ALA A 92 -9.92 -25.27 5.50
N ALA A 93 -10.05 -23.95 5.68
CA ALA A 93 -11.32 -23.27 5.91
C ALA A 93 -12.01 -22.79 4.61
N ALA A 94 -11.54 -23.19 3.43
CA ALA A 94 -12.13 -22.78 2.17
C ALA A 94 -13.61 -23.18 2.09
N GLY A 95 -14.48 -22.20 1.83
CA GLY A 95 -15.94 -22.40 1.77
C GLY A 95 -16.64 -22.43 3.13
N ALA A 96 -15.92 -22.29 4.25
CA ALA A 96 -16.54 -22.18 5.57
C ALA A 96 -17.43 -20.94 5.68
N ALA A 97 -18.64 -21.10 6.20
CA ALA A 97 -19.53 -19.98 6.47
C ALA A 97 -18.95 -19.09 7.59
N LYS A 98 -19.17 -17.77 7.49
CA LYS A 98 -18.77 -16.82 8.54
C LYS A 98 -19.39 -17.22 9.88
N GLY A 99 -18.61 -17.11 10.95
CA GLY A 99 -19.04 -17.47 12.32
C GLY A 99 -18.97 -18.96 12.65
N THR A 100 -18.53 -19.81 11.73
CA THR A 100 -18.18 -21.21 12.05
C THR A 100 -16.80 -21.29 12.70
N GLU A 101 -16.54 -22.36 13.46
CA GLU A 101 -15.23 -22.57 14.09
C GLU A 101 -14.07 -22.53 13.08
N SER A 102 -14.24 -23.20 11.94
CA SER A 102 -13.24 -23.20 10.86
C SER A 102 -12.94 -21.79 10.34
N TRP A 103 -13.96 -20.92 10.24
CA TRP A 103 -13.78 -19.52 9.85
C TRP A 103 -13.03 -18.72 10.93
N SER A 104 -13.35 -18.93 12.21
CA SER A 104 -12.69 -18.27 13.34
C SER A 104 -11.21 -18.64 13.41
N VAL A 105 -10.88 -19.93 13.30
CA VAL A 105 -9.50 -20.43 13.32
C VAL A 105 -8.68 -19.85 12.16
N ALA A 106 -9.25 -19.81 10.95
CA ALA A 106 -8.58 -19.19 9.80
C ALA A 106 -8.38 -17.69 9.96
N SER A 107 -9.34 -16.98 10.56
CA SER A 107 -9.24 -15.54 10.83
C SER A 107 -8.14 -15.22 11.85
N VAL A 108 -8.00 -16.02 12.91
CA VAL A 108 -6.91 -15.88 13.88
C VAL A 108 -5.55 -16.18 13.23
N ALA A 109 -5.46 -17.21 12.38
CA ALA A 109 -4.24 -17.53 11.65
C ALA A 109 -3.83 -16.39 10.70
N LEU A 110 -4.78 -15.78 10.00
CA LEU A 110 -4.55 -14.62 9.14
C LEU A 110 -4.08 -13.41 9.96
N ALA A 111 -4.78 -13.08 11.04
CA ALA A 111 -4.41 -11.96 11.92
C ALA A 111 -3.01 -12.15 12.53
N GLY A 112 -2.65 -13.38 12.87
CA GLY A 112 -1.31 -13.71 13.37
C GLY A 112 -0.22 -13.54 12.31
N LEU A 113 -0.52 -13.82 11.03
CA LEU A 113 0.38 -13.60 9.91
C LEU A 113 0.51 -12.09 9.59
N GLU A 114 -0.59 -11.35 9.60
CA GLU A 114 -0.60 -9.89 9.43
C GLU A 114 0.19 -9.19 10.53
N SER A 115 0.05 -9.64 11.77
CA SER A 115 0.83 -9.13 12.91
C SER A 115 2.33 -9.43 12.77
N ALA A 116 2.70 -10.57 12.19
CA ALA A 116 4.10 -10.86 11.91
C ALA A 116 4.64 -9.96 10.79
N ARG A 117 3.84 -9.71 9.74
CA ARG A 117 4.19 -8.81 8.63
C ARG A 117 4.38 -7.36 9.11
N SER A 118 3.57 -6.89 10.05
CA SER A 118 3.61 -5.51 10.53
C SER A 118 4.91 -5.18 11.29
N LEU A 119 5.63 -6.17 11.81
CA LEU A 119 6.92 -5.95 12.47
C LEU A 119 7.96 -5.29 11.55
N ALA A 120 7.88 -5.53 10.23
CA ALA A 120 8.77 -4.90 9.26
C ALA A 120 8.53 -3.38 9.10
N ALA A 121 7.38 -2.87 9.56
CA ALA A 121 7.08 -1.43 9.46
C ALA A 121 7.97 -0.58 10.37
N MET A 122 8.45 -1.14 11.50
CA MET A 122 9.32 -0.41 12.44
C MET A 122 10.67 -0.02 11.83
N PRO A 123 11.50 -0.97 11.31
CA PRO A 123 12.78 -0.60 10.71
C PRO A 123 12.63 0.28 9.46
N LEU A 124 11.51 0.18 8.73
CA LEU A 124 11.21 1.09 7.62
C LEU A 124 10.90 2.51 8.10
N ALA A 125 10.08 2.67 9.14
CA ALA A 125 9.79 3.99 9.70
C ALA A 125 11.05 4.67 10.27
N ASP A 126 11.95 3.90 10.89
CA ASP A 126 13.22 4.42 11.39
C ASP A 126 14.18 4.79 10.24
N LEU A 127 14.14 4.06 9.12
CA LEU A 127 14.88 4.41 7.90
C LEU A 127 14.32 5.71 7.26
N ASP A 128 13.00 5.86 7.20
CA ASP A 128 12.36 7.08 6.70
C ASP A 128 12.73 8.28 7.58
N ARG A 129 12.82 8.08 8.90
CA ARG A 129 13.28 9.11 9.83
C ARG A 129 14.75 9.48 9.59
N LEU A 130 15.62 8.50 9.34
CA LEU A 130 17.01 8.74 8.95
C LEU A 130 17.12 9.57 7.67
N GLU A 131 16.29 9.28 6.67
CA GLU A 131 16.22 10.05 5.43
C GLU A 131 15.75 11.47 5.69
N ALA A 132 14.66 11.64 6.43
CA ALA A 132 14.09 12.94 6.76
C ALA A 132 15.07 13.82 7.54
N ASP A 133 15.80 13.25 8.51
CA ASP A 133 16.83 13.96 9.27
C ASP A 133 18.01 14.37 8.36
N ALA A 134 18.31 13.60 7.31
CA ALA A 134 19.35 13.93 6.34
C ALA A 134 18.91 14.97 5.29
N SER A 135 17.62 14.97 4.94
CA SER A 135 17.01 15.78 3.88
C SER A 135 16.41 17.10 4.36
N ASN A 136 16.00 17.22 5.63
CA ASN A 136 15.50 18.46 6.24
C ASN A 136 16.64 19.48 6.40
N ARG A 137 16.88 20.21 5.31
CA ARG A 137 17.86 21.29 5.17
C ARG A 137 17.23 22.49 4.50
#